data_AF-G1KVB9-F1
#
_entry.id   AF-G1KVB9-F1
#
_cell.length_a   1.000
_cell.length_b   1.000
_cell.length_c   1.000
_cell.angle_alpha   90.00
_cell.angle_beta   90.00
_cell.angle_gamma   90.00
#
_symmetry.space_group_name_H-M   'P 1'
#
loop_
_entity.id
_entity.type
_entity.pdbx_description
1 polymer ?
#
loop_
_entity_poly.entity_id
_entity_poly.type
_entity_poly.pdbx_seq_one_letter_code
_entity_poly.pdbx_strand_id
1 'polypeptide(L)'
;MDRAKIFTAEGLLLLLLLSAAQATHCSPCSCEPLANVWGGWTMDCRFIGLKDIPPLIPNTKNLYLQNNSLTTVPSGALDHLNLKEVDFSNNPWHCDCSILYLKKWLEDFSPAALAKVTCATPVSVKGKALSQLNGNELEGCRKPLPIKCLDFFWRDIALICMAVIAFISTLFILQRAKKLASKAGRKPHSFEVPLLQDHDLESQKSK
;
A
#
# COMPACT_ATOMS: atom_id res chain seq x y z
N MET A 1 -54.15 58.35 -8.94
CA MET A 1 -54.82 57.54 -9.97
C MET A 1 -53.76 56.85 -10.83
N ASP A 2 -52.97 55.97 -10.24
CA ASP A 2 -53.31 54.60 -9.82
C ASP A 2 -53.51 53.66 -11.01
N ARG A 3 -52.53 52.80 -11.27
CA ARG A 3 -52.55 51.43 -10.74
C ARG A 3 -51.29 50.72 -11.23
N ALA A 4 -50.39 50.47 -10.27
CA ALA A 4 -49.43 49.39 -10.35
C ALA A 4 -50.18 48.13 -10.80
N LYS A 5 -49.80 47.57 -11.95
CA LYS A 5 -50.25 46.23 -12.34
C LYS A 5 -49.55 45.26 -11.40
N ILE A 6 -50.28 44.94 -10.34
CA ILE A 6 -50.04 43.86 -9.39
C ILE A 6 -49.74 42.60 -10.20
N PHE A 7 -48.45 42.27 -10.30
CA PHE A 7 -48.01 40.95 -10.74
C PHE A 7 -48.35 40.02 -9.58
N THR A 8 -49.46 39.32 -9.70
CA THR A 8 -49.94 38.36 -8.69
C THR A 8 -48.86 37.32 -8.44
N ALA A 9 -48.48 37.17 -7.16
CA ALA A 9 -47.45 36.24 -6.67
C ALA A 9 -47.70 34.76 -7.05
N GLU A 10 -48.92 34.43 -7.48
CA GLU A 10 -49.33 33.13 -8.02
C GLU A 10 -48.64 32.77 -9.35
N GLY A 11 -48.24 33.76 -10.16
CA GLY A 11 -47.58 33.53 -11.46
C GLY A 11 -46.07 33.29 -11.37
N LEU A 12 -45.42 33.79 -10.32
CA LEU A 12 -43.98 33.60 -10.10
C LEU A 12 -43.66 32.25 -9.43
N LEU A 13 -44.63 31.70 -8.69
CA LEU A 13 -44.48 30.42 -7.99
C LEU A 13 -44.50 29.21 -8.97
N LEU A 14 -45.23 29.33 -10.08
CA LEU A 14 -45.30 28.30 -11.14
C LEU A 14 -44.01 28.20 -11.97
N LEU A 15 -43.19 29.26 -12.03
CA LEU A 15 -41.92 29.28 -12.76
C LEU A 15 -40.72 28.74 -11.94
N LEU A 16 -40.88 28.56 -10.63
CA LEU A 16 -39.86 27.99 -9.74
C LEU A 16 -39.90 26.46 -9.67
N LEU A 17 -40.83 25.79 -10.36
CA LEU A 17 -41.01 24.33 -10.34
C LEU A 17 -40.44 23.60 -11.57
N LEU A 18 -39.89 24.29 -12.57
CA LEU A 18 -39.15 23.66 -13.68
C LEU A 18 -37.64 23.54 -13.38
N SER A 19 -37.29 22.86 -12.30
CA SER A 19 -35.95 22.28 -12.19
C SER A 19 -36.00 20.94 -11.44
N ALA A 20 -36.80 20.03 -11.96
CA ALA A 20 -36.39 18.63 -11.95
C ALA A 20 -36.27 18.25 -13.42
N ALA A 21 -35.08 18.52 -13.99
CA ALA A 21 -34.62 17.64 -15.06
C ALA A 21 -34.73 16.25 -14.45
N GLN A 22 -35.68 15.47 -14.94
CA GLN A 22 -35.75 14.06 -14.63
C GLN A 22 -34.41 13.52 -15.13
N ALA A 23 -33.46 13.39 -14.21
CA ALA A 23 -32.41 12.43 -14.36
C ALA A 23 -33.19 11.11 -14.43
N THR A 24 -33.57 10.73 -15.64
CA THR A 24 -34.00 9.39 -15.97
C THR A 24 -33.05 8.49 -15.22
N HIS A 25 -33.60 7.76 -14.24
CA HIS A 25 -32.88 6.76 -13.48
C HIS A 25 -32.06 5.95 -14.47
N CYS A 26 -30.76 6.22 -14.52
CA CYS A 26 -29.84 5.45 -15.33
C CYS A 26 -29.64 4.18 -14.52
N SER A 27 -30.47 3.16 -14.78
CA SER A 27 -30.13 1.81 -14.35
C SER A 27 -28.70 1.55 -14.82
N PRO A 28 -27.83 0.97 -13.97
CA PRO A 28 -26.48 0.62 -14.39
C PRO A 28 -26.60 -0.21 -15.67
N CYS A 29 -25.91 0.22 -16.72
CA CYS A 29 -25.90 -0.53 -17.97
C CYS A 29 -25.22 -1.89 -17.68
N SER A 30 -26.03 -2.94 -17.62
CA SER A 30 -25.54 -4.30 -17.36
C SER A 30 -25.20 -4.98 -18.68
N CYS A 31 -24.06 -5.66 -18.69
CA CYS A 31 -23.75 -6.59 -19.77
C CYS A 31 -24.68 -7.78 -19.72
N GLU A 32 -25.59 -7.88 -20.69
CA GLU A 32 -26.48 -9.02 -20.78
C GLU A 32 -25.85 -10.14 -21.63
N PRO A 33 -25.98 -11.41 -21.19
CA PRO A 33 -25.58 -12.55 -22.00
C PRO A 33 -26.49 -12.65 -23.24
N LEU A 34 -25.90 -12.59 -24.43
CA LEU A 34 -26.64 -12.54 -25.68
C LEU A 34 -27.08 -13.92 -26.20
N ALA A 35 -26.33 -14.98 -25.91
CA ALA A 35 -26.69 -16.34 -26.32
C ALA A 35 -25.91 -17.42 -25.54
N ASN A 36 -26.51 -18.60 -25.40
CA ASN A 36 -25.89 -19.83 -24.88
C ASN A 36 -25.65 -20.84 -26.02
N VAL A 37 -24.69 -20.57 -26.90
CA VAL A 37 -24.47 -21.44 -28.07
C VAL A 37 -23.63 -22.66 -27.65
N TRP A 38 -24.14 -23.88 -27.91
CA TRP A 38 -23.48 -25.18 -27.66
C TRP A 38 -22.80 -25.30 -26.28
N GLY A 39 -23.45 -24.80 -25.23
CA GLY A 39 -22.96 -24.95 -23.85
C GLY A 39 -21.96 -23.88 -23.39
N GLY A 40 -22.01 -22.67 -23.95
CA GLY A 40 -21.19 -21.54 -23.48
C GLY A 40 -21.85 -20.18 -23.71
N TRP A 41 -21.57 -19.21 -22.85
CA TRP A 41 -22.17 -17.87 -22.91
C TRP A 41 -21.35 -16.90 -23.78
N THR A 42 -22.04 -16.08 -24.57
CA THR A 42 -21.47 -14.89 -25.21
C THR A 42 -21.88 -13.65 -24.43
N MET A 43 -20.89 -12.96 -23.86
CA MET A 43 -21.05 -11.68 -23.18
C MET A 43 -20.61 -10.57 -24.14
N ASP A 44 -21.55 -9.80 -24.67
CA ASP A 44 -21.23 -8.64 -25.51
C ASP A 44 -21.68 -7.34 -24.82
N CYS A 45 -20.66 -6.55 -24.52
CA CYS A 45 -20.66 -5.38 -23.68
C CYS A 45 -20.23 -4.12 -24.45
N ARG A 46 -20.28 -4.16 -25.78
CA ARG A 46 -19.68 -3.13 -26.63
C ARG A 46 -20.47 -1.82 -26.55
N PHE A 47 -19.77 -0.69 -26.60
CA PHE A 47 -20.38 0.65 -26.65
C PHE A 47 -21.25 1.02 -25.45
N ILE A 48 -21.06 0.34 -24.31
CA ILE A 48 -21.83 0.60 -23.09
C ILE A 48 -21.21 1.71 -22.22
N GLY A 49 -19.93 2.03 -22.47
CA GLY A 49 -19.19 3.03 -21.68
C GLY A 49 -18.65 2.47 -20.37
N LEU A 50 -18.34 1.17 -20.32
CA LEU A 50 -17.75 0.52 -19.15
C LEU A 50 -16.44 1.18 -18.75
N LYS A 51 -16.27 1.46 -17.46
CA LYS A 51 -15.01 1.96 -16.87
C LYS A 51 -14.20 0.87 -16.18
N ASP A 52 -14.90 -0.15 -15.71
CA ASP A 52 -14.34 -1.32 -15.03
C ASP A 52 -14.91 -2.59 -15.65
N ILE A 53 -14.20 -3.71 -15.44
CA ILE A 53 -14.67 -5.01 -15.91
C ILE A 53 -15.91 -5.42 -15.11
N PRO A 54 -17.06 -5.69 -15.77
CA PRO A 54 -18.28 -6.08 -15.10
C PRO A 54 -18.14 -7.50 -14.52
N PRO A 55 -19.00 -7.90 -13.57
CA PRO A 55 -19.05 -9.28 -13.12
C PRO A 55 -19.38 -10.20 -14.29
N LEU A 56 -18.47 -11.13 -14.59
CA LEU A 56 -18.59 -12.08 -15.70
C LEU A 56 -19.16 -13.40 -15.18
N ILE A 57 -20.00 -14.04 -16.01
CA ILE A 57 -20.66 -15.30 -15.65
C ILE A 57 -19.69 -16.46 -15.91
N PRO A 58 -19.60 -17.47 -15.02
CA PRO A 58 -18.86 -18.70 -15.29
C PRO A 58 -19.30 -19.35 -16.60
N ASN A 59 -18.37 -20.00 -17.30
CA ASN A 59 -18.60 -20.62 -18.62
C ASN A 59 -18.91 -19.62 -19.77
N THR A 60 -18.49 -18.36 -19.63
CA THR A 60 -18.37 -17.44 -20.77
C THR A 60 -17.32 -17.97 -21.75
N LYS A 61 -17.66 -18.00 -23.04
CA LYS A 61 -16.77 -18.39 -24.14
C LYS A 61 -16.34 -17.21 -24.98
N ASN A 62 -17.23 -16.26 -25.21
CA ASN A 62 -16.93 -15.09 -26.05
C ASN A 62 -17.18 -13.83 -25.22
N LEU A 63 -16.18 -12.96 -25.15
CA LEU A 63 -16.23 -11.73 -24.36
C LEU A 63 -15.85 -10.53 -25.24
N TYR A 64 -16.84 -9.68 -25.53
CA TYR A 64 -16.66 -8.51 -26.38
C TYR A 64 -16.80 -7.23 -25.55
N LEU A 65 -15.68 -6.55 -25.29
CA LEU A 65 -15.58 -5.36 -24.45
C LEU A 65 -15.07 -4.13 -25.23
N GLN A 66 -14.99 -4.21 -26.56
CA GLN A 66 -14.47 -3.13 -27.38
C GLN A 66 -15.37 -1.89 -27.38
N ASN A 67 -14.75 -0.73 -27.65
CA ASN A 67 -15.41 0.57 -27.68
C ASN A 67 -16.05 0.93 -26.32
N ASN A 68 -15.28 0.77 -25.25
CA ASN A 68 -15.65 1.20 -23.90
C ASN A 68 -14.63 2.22 -23.36
N SER A 69 -14.72 2.53 -22.07
CA SER A 69 -13.81 3.44 -21.36
C SER A 69 -12.92 2.71 -20.36
N LEU A 70 -12.58 1.44 -20.66
CA LEU A 70 -11.71 0.63 -19.81
C LEU A 70 -10.28 1.16 -19.88
N THR A 71 -9.66 1.34 -18.74
CA THR A 71 -8.26 1.79 -18.65
C THR A 71 -7.33 0.65 -18.25
N THR A 72 -7.82 -0.34 -17.53
CA THR A 72 -7.04 -1.49 -17.06
C THR A 72 -7.94 -2.70 -16.83
N VAL A 73 -7.34 -3.87 -16.62
CA VAL A 73 -8.04 -5.09 -16.21
C VAL A 73 -7.45 -5.55 -14.88
N PRO A 74 -8.27 -5.67 -13.82
CA PRO A 74 -7.78 -6.15 -12.52
C PRO A 74 -7.15 -7.53 -12.63
N SER A 75 -6.04 -7.72 -11.89
CA SER A 75 -5.37 -9.02 -11.81
C SER A 75 -6.34 -10.12 -11.39
N GLY A 76 -6.39 -11.21 -12.16
CA GLY A 76 -7.24 -12.35 -11.91
C GLY A 76 -8.69 -12.23 -12.38
N ALA A 77 -9.09 -11.09 -12.98
CA ALA A 77 -10.46 -10.88 -13.43
C ALA A 77 -10.93 -11.89 -14.49
N LEU A 78 -10.01 -12.43 -15.29
CA LEU A 78 -10.31 -13.35 -16.39
C LEU A 78 -9.93 -14.81 -16.09
N ASP A 79 -9.17 -15.06 -15.01
CA ASP A 79 -8.53 -16.36 -14.76
C ASP A 79 -9.53 -17.50 -14.52
N HIS A 80 -10.71 -17.16 -14.02
CA HIS A 80 -11.78 -18.12 -13.75
C HIS A 80 -12.63 -18.47 -14.99
N LEU A 81 -12.36 -17.83 -16.13
CA LEU A 81 -13.13 -17.99 -17.36
C LEU A 81 -12.36 -18.82 -18.38
N ASN A 82 -13.06 -19.75 -19.04
CA ASN A 82 -12.50 -20.55 -20.11
C ASN A 82 -12.94 -19.99 -21.47
N LEU A 83 -12.40 -18.80 -21.80
CA LEU A 83 -12.71 -18.01 -22.99
C LEU A 83 -12.14 -18.68 -24.26
N LYS A 84 -12.78 -18.39 -25.40
CA LYS A 84 -12.38 -18.81 -26.76
C LYS A 84 -12.10 -17.61 -27.64
N GLU A 85 -12.85 -16.53 -27.44
CA GLU A 85 -12.68 -15.29 -28.19
C GLU A 85 -12.83 -14.08 -27.25
N VAL A 86 -11.98 -13.08 -27.48
CA VAL A 86 -12.03 -11.81 -26.76
C VAL A 86 -11.76 -10.63 -27.69
N ASP A 87 -12.37 -9.49 -27.40
CA ASP A 87 -12.02 -8.22 -28.03
C ASP A 87 -11.99 -7.08 -27.00
N PHE A 88 -10.79 -6.52 -26.83
CA PHE A 88 -10.46 -5.41 -25.92
C PHE A 88 -10.10 -4.12 -26.69
N SER A 89 -10.28 -4.10 -28.01
CA SER A 89 -9.90 -2.98 -28.86
C SER A 89 -10.70 -1.70 -28.53
N ASN A 90 -10.19 -0.55 -28.99
CA ASN A 90 -10.87 0.74 -28.85
C ASN A 90 -11.28 1.08 -27.42
N ASN A 91 -10.37 0.84 -26.46
CA ASN A 91 -10.50 1.28 -25.07
C ASN A 91 -9.30 2.18 -24.72
N PRO A 92 -9.47 3.17 -23.83
CA PRO A 92 -8.40 4.10 -23.45
C PRO A 92 -7.40 3.48 -22.46
N TRP A 93 -6.72 2.41 -22.88
CA TRP A 93 -5.80 1.65 -22.02
C TRP A 93 -4.69 2.52 -21.42
N HIS A 94 -4.48 2.37 -20.11
CA HIS A 94 -3.41 2.98 -19.35
C HIS A 94 -2.27 1.97 -19.21
N CYS A 95 -1.23 2.15 -20.02
CA CYS A 95 -0.11 1.24 -20.16
C CYS A 95 1.04 1.56 -19.20
N ASP A 96 0.74 1.52 -17.91
CA ASP A 96 1.72 1.54 -16.81
C ASP A 96 1.92 0.11 -16.27
N CYS A 97 2.32 -0.06 -15.01
CA CYS A 97 2.42 -1.40 -14.44
C CYS A 97 1.09 -2.11 -14.20
N SER A 98 -0.02 -1.38 -14.07
CA SER A 98 -1.32 -1.99 -13.84
C SER A 98 -1.79 -2.84 -15.02
N ILE A 99 -1.38 -2.48 -16.25
CA ILE A 99 -1.75 -3.22 -17.49
C ILE A 99 -1.08 -4.59 -17.61
N LEU A 100 -0.06 -4.87 -16.77
CA LEU A 100 0.81 -6.03 -16.93
C LEU A 100 0.04 -7.35 -16.90
N TYR A 101 -1.03 -7.42 -16.10
CA TYR A 101 -1.92 -8.59 -16.08
C TYR A 101 -2.53 -8.83 -17.46
N LEU A 102 -3.21 -7.82 -18.03
CA LEU A 102 -3.86 -7.93 -19.33
C LEU A 102 -2.85 -8.27 -20.42
N LYS A 103 -1.67 -7.63 -20.40
CA LYS A 103 -0.60 -7.89 -21.36
C LYS A 103 -0.21 -9.37 -21.35
N LYS A 104 0.16 -9.91 -20.19
CA LYS A 104 0.58 -11.30 -20.04
C LYS A 104 -0.54 -12.28 -20.38
N TRP A 105 -1.75 -11.99 -19.92
CA TRP A 105 -2.90 -12.83 -20.20
C TRP A 105 -3.17 -12.92 -21.72
N LEU A 106 -3.07 -11.79 -22.45
CA LEU A 106 -3.23 -11.77 -23.91
C LEU A 106 -2.04 -12.36 -24.68
N GLU A 107 -0.82 -12.26 -24.16
CA GLU A 107 0.36 -12.94 -24.71
C GLU A 107 0.13 -14.45 -24.76
N ASP A 108 -0.41 -15.02 -23.68
CA ASP A 108 -0.70 -16.46 -23.57
C ASP A 108 -1.99 -16.85 -24.33
N PHE A 109 -3.01 -15.99 -24.30
CA PHE A 109 -4.32 -16.29 -24.86
C PHE A 109 -4.39 -16.10 -26.39
N SER A 110 -4.00 -14.91 -26.89
CA SER A 110 -4.10 -14.56 -28.30
C SER A 110 -3.20 -13.36 -28.67
N PRO A 111 -2.06 -13.60 -29.33
CA PRO A 111 -1.18 -12.53 -29.82
C PRO A 111 -1.89 -11.57 -30.80
N ALA A 112 -2.90 -12.08 -31.52
CA ALA A 112 -3.72 -11.27 -32.42
C ALA A 112 -4.60 -10.27 -31.66
N ALA A 113 -5.19 -10.67 -30.53
CA ALA A 113 -5.95 -9.77 -29.67
C ALA A 113 -5.02 -8.75 -28.98
N LEU A 114 -3.83 -9.19 -28.53
CA LEU A 114 -2.80 -8.32 -27.96
C LEU A 114 -2.40 -7.18 -28.92
N ALA A 115 -2.24 -7.48 -30.20
CA ALA A 115 -1.87 -6.49 -31.22
C ALA A 115 -2.94 -5.43 -31.48
N LYS A 116 -4.22 -5.69 -31.13
CA LYS A 116 -5.33 -4.73 -31.28
C LYS A 116 -5.45 -3.77 -30.09
N VAL A 117 -4.85 -4.10 -28.96
CA VAL A 117 -4.86 -3.26 -27.75
C VAL A 117 -3.85 -2.14 -27.94
N THR A 118 -4.31 -0.88 -27.92
CA THR A 118 -3.47 0.31 -28.12
C THR A 118 -3.49 1.19 -26.89
N CYS A 119 -2.32 1.68 -26.48
CA CYS A 119 -2.16 2.51 -25.31
C CYS A 119 -2.67 3.93 -25.56
N ALA A 120 -3.57 4.42 -24.71
CA ALA A 120 -4.01 5.82 -24.73
C ALA A 120 -3.17 6.70 -23.80
N THR A 121 -2.68 6.11 -22.70
CA THR A 121 -1.87 6.77 -21.68
C THR A 121 -0.83 5.78 -21.14
N PRO A 122 0.26 6.23 -20.48
CA PRO A 122 0.77 7.60 -20.43
C PRO A 122 1.24 8.13 -21.79
N VAL A 123 1.57 9.43 -21.87
CA VAL A 123 1.97 10.11 -23.13
C VAL A 123 3.20 9.46 -23.77
N SER A 124 4.11 8.91 -22.96
CA SER A 124 5.34 8.24 -23.37
C SER A 124 5.11 7.04 -24.30
N VAL A 125 3.99 6.33 -24.13
CA VAL A 125 3.62 5.12 -24.89
C VAL A 125 2.32 5.27 -25.67
N LYS A 126 1.75 6.48 -25.71
CA LYS A 126 0.49 6.75 -26.40
C LYS A 126 0.56 6.37 -27.88
N GLY A 127 -0.45 5.66 -28.36
CA GLY A 127 -0.59 5.19 -29.74
C GLY A 127 0.21 3.93 -30.07
N LYS A 128 1.05 3.42 -29.15
CA LYS A 128 1.73 2.13 -29.34
C LYS A 128 0.79 0.97 -29.06
N ALA A 129 0.94 -0.10 -29.83
CA ALA A 129 0.24 -1.35 -29.54
C ALA A 129 0.86 -2.03 -28.31
N LEU A 130 0.05 -2.68 -27.49
CA LEU A 130 0.52 -3.35 -26.27
C LEU A 130 1.50 -4.49 -26.57
N SER A 131 1.38 -5.12 -27.74
CA SER A 131 2.33 -6.12 -28.26
C SER A 131 3.72 -5.57 -28.54
N GLN A 132 3.87 -4.25 -28.74
CA GLN A 132 5.14 -3.60 -29.06
C GLN A 132 5.89 -3.16 -27.80
N LEU A 133 5.20 -3.08 -26.66
CA LEU A 133 5.79 -2.56 -25.43
C LEU A 133 6.61 -3.62 -24.71
N ASN A 134 7.79 -3.22 -24.24
CA ASN A 134 8.61 -4.04 -23.36
C ASN A 134 8.46 -3.62 -21.89
N GLY A 135 8.90 -4.47 -20.96
CA GLY A 135 8.75 -4.23 -19.51
C GLY A 135 9.49 -3.00 -18.98
N ASN A 136 10.42 -2.44 -19.74
CA ASN A 136 11.16 -1.21 -19.43
C ASN A 136 10.41 0.08 -19.82
N GLU A 137 9.47 0.00 -20.77
CA GLU A 137 8.65 1.15 -21.19
C GLU A 137 7.42 1.34 -20.30
N LEU A 138 7.05 0.33 -19.51
CA LEU A 138 5.95 0.40 -18.55
C LEU A 138 6.40 1.15 -17.29
N GLU A 139 5.85 2.34 -17.09
CA GLU A 139 6.10 3.17 -15.92
C GLU A 139 5.59 2.49 -14.63
N GLY A 140 6.29 2.67 -13.51
CA GLY A 140 5.81 2.21 -12.20
C GLY A 140 5.97 0.71 -11.89
N CYS A 141 6.56 -0.11 -12.77
CA CYS A 141 6.77 -1.54 -12.48
C CYS A 141 7.93 -1.86 -11.54
N ARG A 142 8.71 -0.85 -11.15
CA ARG A 142 9.71 -1.00 -10.10
C ARG A 142 8.96 -1.03 -8.77
N LYS A 143 8.83 -2.22 -8.16
CA LYS A 143 8.47 -2.30 -6.73
C LYS A 143 9.50 -1.44 -5.99
N PRO A 144 9.12 -0.34 -5.31
CA PRO A 144 10.05 0.28 -4.39
C PRO A 144 10.47 -0.82 -3.42
N LEU A 145 11.78 -1.07 -3.29
CA LEU A 145 12.24 -1.81 -2.12
C LEU A 145 11.60 -1.11 -0.93
N PRO A 146 10.90 -1.83 -0.03
CA PRO A 146 10.25 -1.19 1.09
C PRO A 146 11.33 -0.40 1.84
N ILE A 147 11.25 0.93 1.78
CA ILE A 147 12.16 1.88 2.43
C ILE A 147 12.28 1.53 3.93
N LYS A 148 11.21 0.94 4.48
CA LYS A 148 11.12 0.38 5.83
C LYS A 148 12.15 -0.70 6.15
N CYS A 149 12.67 -1.45 5.19
CA CYS A 149 13.72 -2.44 5.49
C CYS A 149 15.01 -1.74 5.92
N LEU A 150 15.43 -0.69 5.23
CA LEU A 150 16.69 0.00 5.55
C LEU A 150 16.58 0.71 6.91
N ASP A 151 15.47 1.41 7.16
CA ASP A 151 15.24 2.08 8.45
C ASP A 151 15.10 1.09 9.61
N PHE A 152 14.47 -0.07 9.38
CA PHE A 152 14.38 -1.15 10.36
C PHE A 152 15.79 -1.66 10.71
N PHE A 153 16.62 -1.95 9.70
CA PHE A 153 18.00 -2.41 9.91
C PHE A 153 18.84 -1.42 10.73
N TRP A 154 18.82 -0.12 10.40
CA TRP A 154 19.64 0.86 11.13
C TRP A 154 19.19 1.06 12.58
N ARG A 155 17.88 1.07 12.84
CA ARG A 155 17.33 1.17 14.20
C ARG A 155 17.77 0.01 15.07
N ASP A 156 17.64 -1.22 14.56
CA ASP A 156 18.01 -2.43 15.31
C ASP A 156 19.52 -2.52 15.53
N ILE A 157 20.34 -2.15 14.53
CA ILE A 157 21.80 -2.04 14.69
C ILE A 157 22.16 -1.03 15.78
N ALA A 158 21.55 0.16 15.79
CA ALA A 158 21.84 1.17 16.80
C ALA A 158 21.49 0.70 18.23
N LEU A 159 20.35 0.02 18.40
CA LEU A 159 19.95 -0.56 19.69
C LEU A 159 20.93 -1.63 20.17
N ILE A 160 21.38 -2.52 19.26
CA ILE A 160 22.39 -3.53 19.57
C ILE A 160 23.72 -2.88 19.98
N CYS A 161 24.18 -1.88 19.24
CA CYS A 161 25.41 -1.15 19.56
C CYS A 161 25.35 -0.51 20.96
N MET A 162 24.23 0.16 21.29
CA MET A 162 24.04 0.77 22.61
C MET A 162 24.07 -0.26 23.74
N ALA A 163 23.41 -1.41 23.56
CA ALA A 163 23.41 -2.49 24.54
C ALA A 163 24.82 -3.07 24.76
N VAL A 164 25.57 -3.27 23.67
CA VAL A 164 26.96 -3.78 23.73
C VAL A 164 27.87 -2.79 24.44
N ILE A 165 27.77 -1.49 24.15
CA ILE A 165 28.57 -0.44 24.80
C ILE A 165 28.27 -0.40 26.31
N ALA A 166 27.00 -0.48 26.71
CA ALA A 166 26.60 -0.51 28.12
C ALA A 166 27.12 -1.77 28.84
N PHE A 167 27.11 -2.91 28.16
CA PHE A 167 27.67 -4.15 28.71
C PHE A 167 29.19 -4.05 28.90
N ILE A 168 29.92 -3.52 27.91
CA ILE A 168 31.37 -3.33 28.01
C ILE A 168 31.72 -2.34 29.13
N SER A 169 30.99 -1.22 29.24
CA SER A 169 31.25 -0.22 30.28
C SER A 169 30.98 -0.76 31.69
N THR A 170 29.91 -1.53 31.89
CA THR A 170 29.62 -2.19 33.17
C THR A 170 30.67 -3.23 33.54
N LEU A 171 31.12 -4.06 32.59
CA LEU A 171 32.23 -4.98 32.82
C LEU A 171 33.51 -4.25 33.21
N PHE A 172 33.84 -3.15 32.54
CA PHE A 172 35.01 -2.33 32.86
C PHE A 172 34.94 -1.74 34.27
N ILE A 173 33.77 -1.22 34.68
CA ILE A 173 33.54 -0.70 36.03
C ILE A 173 33.69 -1.81 37.07
N LEU A 174 33.11 -2.99 36.85
CA LEU A 174 33.24 -4.14 37.75
C LEU A 174 34.69 -4.61 37.88
N GLN A 175 35.44 -4.65 36.78
CA GLN A 175 36.87 -4.98 36.80
C GLN A 175 37.69 -3.95 37.59
N ARG A 176 37.39 -2.66 37.44
CA ARG A 176 38.03 -1.57 38.20
C ARG A 176 37.73 -1.68 39.69
N ALA A 177 36.46 -1.91 40.07
CA ALA A 177 36.05 -2.08 41.45
C ALA A 177 36.74 -3.29 42.11
N LYS A 178 36.78 -4.44 41.41
CA LYS A 178 37.51 -5.65 41.88
C LYS A 178 39.00 -5.38 42.09
N LYS A 179 39.63 -4.61 41.20
CA LYS A 179 41.05 -4.24 41.30
C LYS A 179 41.34 -3.29 42.48
N LEU A 180 40.38 -2.44 42.85
CA LEU A 180 40.50 -1.56 44.02
C LEU A 180 40.27 -2.35 45.32
N ALA A 181 39.29 -3.26 45.34
CA ALA A 181 39.03 -4.13 46.48
C ALA A 181 40.20 -5.10 46.77
N SER A 182 40.81 -5.68 45.73
CA SER A 182 41.99 -6.55 45.90
C SER A 182 43.22 -5.82 46.43
N LYS A 183 43.33 -4.50 46.18
CA LYS A 183 44.37 -3.64 46.78
C LYS A 183 44.05 -3.27 48.23
N ALA A 184 42.78 -3.10 48.57
CA ALA A 184 42.35 -2.77 49.94
C ALA A 184 42.39 -3.98 50.90
N GLY A 185 42.24 -5.20 50.39
CA GLY A 185 42.28 -6.44 51.18
C GLY A 185 43.67 -6.93 51.61
N ARG A 186 44.74 -6.13 51.45
CA ARG A 186 46.12 -6.50 51.84
C ARG A 186 46.70 -5.51 52.85
N LYS A 187 46.21 -5.53 54.11
CA LYS A 187 46.92 -5.00 55.28
C LYS A 187 46.86 -6.02 56.43
N PRO A 188 48.00 -6.54 56.94
CA PRO A 188 48.03 -7.29 58.19
C PRO A 188 47.94 -6.30 59.36
N HIS A 189 46.98 -6.49 60.26
CA HIS A 189 46.79 -5.62 61.43
C HIS A 189 47.62 -6.16 62.61
N SER A 190 48.78 -5.54 62.87
CA SER A 190 49.42 -5.55 64.18
C SER A 190 49.21 -4.17 64.80
N PHE A 191 48.71 -4.11 66.04
CA PHE A 191 48.48 -2.85 66.75
C PHE A 191 48.90 -3.00 68.21
N GLU A 192 50.04 -2.38 68.53
CA GLU A 192 50.52 -2.05 69.88
C GLU A 192 49.66 -0.92 70.49
N VAL A 193 49.44 -0.97 71.81
CA VAL A 193 48.75 0.07 72.58
C VAL A 193 49.67 0.60 73.69
N PRO A 194 49.95 1.92 73.70
CA PRO A 194 50.20 2.72 74.91
C PRO A 194 49.27 3.96 74.91
N LEU A 195 48.94 4.71 75.97
CA LEU A 195 49.45 4.93 77.33
C LEU A 195 48.41 5.84 78.02
N LEU A 196 48.27 5.80 79.35
CA LEU A 196 48.04 7.03 80.13
C LEU A 196 48.43 6.81 81.60
N GLN A 197 49.45 7.58 81.99
CA GLN A 197 49.98 7.73 83.34
C GLN A 197 49.14 8.79 84.06
N ASP A 198 48.65 8.50 85.26
CA ASP A 198 48.26 9.51 86.24
C ASP A 198 48.90 9.11 87.58
N HIS A 199 49.53 10.07 88.23
CA HIS A 199 50.48 9.89 89.33
C HIS A 199 49.87 10.44 90.63
N ASP A 200 50.06 9.67 91.70
CA ASP A 200 49.98 10.02 93.14
C ASP A 200 48.64 10.43 93.78
N LEU A 201 48.17 9.65 94.77
CA LEU A 201 48.48 9.88 96.19
C LEU A 201 47.85 8.80 97.11
N GLU A 202 48.56 8.58 98.23
CA GLU A 202 48.16 7.93 99.50
C GLU A 202 47.89 6.41 99.51
N SER A 203 48.77 5.58 100.06
CA SER A 203 49.12 5.44 101.50
C SER A 203 48.01 4.80 102.34
N GLN A 204 48.36 3.64 102.91
CA GLN A 204 47.88 3.00 104.13
C GLN A 204 47.03 1.72 104.05
N LYS A 205 47.53 0.77 104.86
CA LYS A 205 46.85 -0.31 105.59
C LYS A 205 46.47 -1.54 104.74
N SER A 206 46.65 -2.77 105.20
CA SER A 206 47.11 -3.31 106.48
C SER A 206 47.04 -4.84 106.34
N LYS A 207 48.14 -5.51 106.66
CA LYS A 207 48.19 -6.82 107.36
C LYS A 207 47.65 -8.06 106.66
#